data_AF-I3XUN7-F1
#
_entry.id   AF-I3XUN7-F1
#
_cell.length_a   1.000
_cell.length_b   1.000
_cell.length_c   1.000
_cell.angle_alpha   90.00
_cell.angle_beta   90.00
_cell.angle_gamma   90.00
#
_symmetry.space_group_name_H-M   'P 1'
#
loop_
_entity.id
_entity.type
_entity.pdbx_description
1 polymer ?
#
loop_
_entity_poly.entity_id
_entity_poly.type
_entity_poly.pdbx_seq_one_letter_code
_entity_poly.pdbx_strand_id
1 'polypeptide(L)'
;MKRWFIALLASLGFIVLITGCASKEAPAKDPKVAAYDFSNEKSFVVYGEGIAPQNTVSPAQAIALAKRAAITDGYRQLGEKLYGVKINSSETVKDAALKDSRIVASVNALVKDAAITDATFKDGLYSIRMEISMSARRWHELFAY
;
A
#
# COMPACT_ATOMS: atom_id res chain seq x y z
N MET A 1 25.00 87.83 -5.29
CA MET A 1 25.42 87.54 -3.91
C MET A 1 24.58 86.37 -3.38
N LYS A 2 25.22 85.24 -3.05
CA LYS A 2 24.76 84.05 -2.24
C LYS A 2 23.52 83.29 -2.79
N ARG A 3 23.49 82.01 -3.21
CA ARG A 3 24.25 80.74 -3.01
C ARG A 3 24.50 80.33 -1.55
N TRP A 4 23.44 79.91 -0.87
CA TRP A 4 23.40 79.06 0.35
C TRP A 4 21.89 78.89 0.67
N PHE A 5 21.20 77.78 0.49
CA PHE A 5 21.36 76.48 1.14
C PHE A 5 20.65 75.42 0.29
N ILE A 6 21.43 74.47 -0.22
CA ILE A 6 20.98 73.21 -0.79
C ILE A 6 20.84 72.20 0.37
N ALA A 7 19.91 71.25 0.20
CA ALA A 7 19.79 69.96 0.89
C ALA A 7 19.14 69.92 2.27
N LEU A 8 17.87 69.51 2.27
CA LEU A 8 17.48 68.25 2.92
C LEU A 8 16.21 67.69 2.27
N LEU A 9 16.37 67.38 0.98
CA LEU A 9 15.58 66.42 0.20
C LEU A 9 15.89 65.01 0.72
N ALA A 10 15.16 64.55 1.74
CA ALA A 10 15.09 63.13 2.12
C ALA A 10 14.03 62.94 3.21
N SER A 11 12.76 62.70 2.85
CA SER A 11 11.76 62.00 3.71
C SER A 11 10.30 62.08 3.21
N LEU A 12 10.03 62.45 1.96
CA LEU A 12 8.66 62.39 1.42
C LEU A 12 8.58 61.41 0.24
N GLY A 13 8.88 60.15 0.55
CA GLY A 13 8.96 59.07 -0.44
C GLY A 13 8.61 57.72 0.15
N PHE A 14 7.53 57.65 0.93
CA PHE A 14 6.91 56.37 1.30
C PHE A 14 5.47 56.62 1.75
N ILE A 15 4.52 56.37 0.87
CA ILE A 15 3.15 55.84 1.08
C ILE A 15 2.50 55.88 -0.32
N VAL A 16 2.92 54.96 -1.17
CA VAL A 16 2.09 54.41 -2.23
C VAL A 16 1.80 53.00 -1.79
N LEU A 17 0.53 52.69 -1.57
CA LEU A 17 -0.14 51.39 -1.41
C LEU A 17 -1.53 51.82 -0.92
N ILE A 18 -2.60 51.72 -1.70
CA ILE A 18 -3.30 50.46 -1.93
C ILE A 18 -4.02 50.52 -3.30
N THR A 19 -3.41 49.94 -4.33
CA THR A 19 -4.13 49.52 -5.53
C THR A 19 -4.87 48.23 -5.15
N GLY A 20 -6.18 48.33 -4.92
CA GLY A 20 -7.02 47.17 -4.69
C GLY A 20 -7.08 46.30 -5.95
N CYS A 21 -6.46 45.12 -5.90
CA CYS A 21 -6.72 44.06 -6.88
C CYS A 21 -8.06 43.40 -6.54
N ALA A 22 -9.07 43.66 -7.37
CA ALA A 22 -10.27 42.84 -7.44
C ALA A 22 -9.88 41.44 -7.98
N SER A 23 -9.62 40.49 -7.08
CA SER A 23 -9.44 39.09 -7.44
C SER A 23 -10.79 38.38 -7.44
N LYS A 24 -11.17 37.89 -8.61
CA LYS A 24 -12.28 36.96 -8.83
C LYS A 24 -12.03 35.64 -8.10
N GLU A 25 -13.11 35.06 -7.57
CA GLU A 25 -13.17 33.79 -6.83
C GLU A 25 -12.47 32.60 -7.50
N ALA A 26 -11.87 31.74 -6.67
CA ALA A 26 -11.82 30.31 -6.94
C ALA A 26 -12.87 29.63 -6.06
N PRO A 27 -13.73 28.75 -6.60
CA PRO A 27 -14.72 28.03 -5.80
C PRO A 27 -14.00 27.13 -4.80
N ALA A 28 -14.49 27.16 -3.55
CA ALA A 28 -14.03 26.26 -2.50
C ALA A 28 -14.14 24.81 -2.99
N LYS A 29 -13.00 24.13 -3.14
CA LYS A 29 -12.98 22.68 -3.32
C LYS A 29 -13.68 22.06 -2.12
N ASP A 30 -14.76 21.32 -2.36
CA ASP A 30 -15.49 20.57 -1.35
C ASP A 30 -14.52 19.83 -0.41
N PRO A 31 -14.58 20.07 0.91
CA PRO A 31 -13.65 19.47 1.87
C PRO A 31 -13.86 17.95 2.06
N LYS A 32 -14.78 17.33 1.32
CA LYS A 32 -15.07 15.90 1.39
C LYS A 32 -14.16 15.02 0.52
N VAL A 33 -13.19 15.59 -0.17
CA VAL A 33 -12.17 14.82 -0.93
C VAL A 33 -10.74 15.05 -0.41
N ALA A 34 -10.57 15.88 0.61
CA ALA A 34 -9.27 16.24 1.18
C ALA A 34 -9.07 15.60 2.56
N ALA A 35 -8.78 14.29 2.57
CA ALA A 35 -7.97 13.57 3.56
C ALA A 35 -8.29 12.07 3.53
N TYR A 36 -7.96 11.38 2.42
CA TYR A 36 -7.63 9.96 2.56
C TYR A 36 -6.19 9.92 3.04
N ASP A 37 -6.02 9.85 4.36
CA ASP A 37 -4.73 9.82 5.03
C ASP A 37 -4.09 8.43 4.86
N PHE A 38 -3.25 8.29 3.83
CA PHE A 38 -2.43 7.10 3.60
C PHE A 38 -1.39 6.86 4.71
N SER A 39 -1.20 7.77 5.68
CA SER A 39 -0.21 7.59 6.76
C SER A 39 -0.52 6.42 7.70
N ASN A 40 -1.76 5.91 7.64
CA ASN A 40 -2.23 4.80 8.44
C ASN A 40 -2.47 3.52 7.61
N GLU A 41 -2.05 3.44 6.35
CA GLU A 41 -2.20 2.21 5.55
C GLU A 41 -0.92 1.37 5.62
N LYS A 42 -1.07 0.10 6.01
CA LYS A 42 0.02 -0.87 6.12
C LYS A 42 -0.08 -1.84 4.95
N SER A 43 0.96 -1.92 4.13
CA SER A 43 1.05 -2.91 3.06
C SER A 43 2.08 -4.00 3.36
N PHE A 44 1.78 -5.20 2.91
CA PHE A 44 2.67 -6.36 2.99
C PHE A 44 2.84 -6.95 1.61
N VAL A 45 4.11 -7.18 1.24
CA VAL A 45 4.48 -7.77 -0.04
C VAL A 45 5.15 -9.12 0.20
N VAL A 46 4.78 -10.11 -0.61
CA VAL A 46 5.39 -11.44 -0.66
C VAL A 46 5.68 -11.86 -2.10
N TYR A 47 6.52 -12.89 -2.22
CA TYR A 47 6.86 -13.50 -3.50
C TYR A 47 6.52 -14.98 -3.46
N GLY A 48 5.42 -15.38 -4.11
CA GLY A 48 5.01 -16.77 -4.18
C GLY A 48 5.67 -17.49 -5.35
N GLU A 49 6.09 -18.73 -5.14
CA GLU A 49 6.80 -19.53 -6.16
C GLU A 49 6.14 -20.89 -6.41
N GLY A 50 6.13 -21.32 -7.67
CA GLY A 50 5.56 -22.59 -8.07
C GLY A 50 6.30 -23.19 -9.26
N ILE A 51 6.70 -24.45 -9.14
CA ILE A 51 7.44 -25.16 -10.19
C ILE A 51 6.46 -25.95 -11.05
N ALA A 52 6.62 -25.83 -12.37
CA ALA A 52 5.87 -26.59 -13.35
C ALA A 52 6.28 -28.07 -13.31
N PRO A 53 5.33 -28.99 -13.15
CA PRO A 53 5.63 -30.42 -13.18
C PRO A 53 6.03 -30.86 -14.58
N GLN A 54 7.02 -31.75 -14.65
CA GLN A 54 7.54 -32.30 -15.91
C GLN A 54 6.55 -33.29 -16.57
N ASN A 55 5.67 -33.90 -15.77
CA ASN A 55 4.73 -34.94 -16.21
C ASN A 55 3.33 -34.36 -16.43
N THR A 56 3.16 -33.51 -17.43
CA THR A 56 1.86 -32.90 -17.77
C THR A 56 1.42 -33.24 -19.18
N VAL A 57 0.10 -33.24 -19.39
CA VAL A 57 -0.54 -33.54 -20.67
C VAL A 57 -0.29 -32.41 -21.68
N SER A 58 -0.13 -31.17 -21.22
CA SER A 58 0.19 -30.04 -22.08
C SER A 58 1.02 -28.97 -21.37
N PRO A 59 1.80 -28.15 -22.12
CA PRO A 59 2.52 -27.01 -21.55
C PRO A 59 1.59 -26.02 -20.83
N ALA A 60 0.38 -25.81 -21.36
CA ALA A 60 -0.62 -24.97 -20.71
C ALA A 60 -1.06 -25.52 -19.34
N GLN A 61 -1.18 -26.86 -19.22
CA GLN A 61 -1.47 -27.51 -17.94
C GLN A 61 -0.30 -27.32 -16.95
N ALA A 62 0.94 -27.45 -17.41
CA ALA A 62 2.13 -27.23 -16.58
C ALA A 62 2.17 -25.81 -15.99
N ILE A 63 1.93 -24.81 -16.83
CA ILE A 63 1.88 -23.40 -16.42
C ILE A 63 0.72 -23.16 -15.43
N ALA A 64 -0.45 -23.74 -15.69
CA ALA A 64 -1.60 -23.59 -14.79
C ALA A 64 -1.33 -24.20 -13.40
N LEU A 65 -0.66 -25.35 -13.33
CA LEU A 65 -0.28 -25.99 -12.07
C LEU A 65 0.79 -25.17 -11.34
N ALA A 66 1.81 -24.69 -12.05
CA ALA A 66 2.84 -23.83 -11.49
C ALA A 66 2.25 -22.53 -10.91
N LYS A 67 1.34 -21.89 -11.65
CA LYS A 67 0.62 -20.69 -11.19
C LYS A 67 -0.18 -20.96 -9.91
N ARG A 68 -0.89 -22.08 -9.83
CA ARG A 68 -1.66 -22.45 -8.62
C ARG A 68 -0.74 -22.67 -7.41
N ALA A 69 0.40 -23.34 -7.61
CA ALA A 69 1.40 -23.52 -6.58
C ALA A 69 1.95 -22.16 -6.09
N ALA A 70 2.31 -21.27 -7.02
CA ALA A 70 2.82 -19.93 -6.70
C ALA A 70 1.81 -19.08 -5.91
N ILE A 71 0.52 -19.11 -6.29
CA ILE A 71 -0.55 -18.42 -5.57
C ILE A 71 -0.69 -18.97 -4.15
N THR A 72 -0.71 -20.29 -4.00
CA THR A 72 -0.84 -20.96 -2.70
C THR A 72 0.34 -20.61 -1.79
N ASP A 73 1.56 -20.61 -2.35
CA ASP A 73 2.76 -20.23 -1.65
C ASP A 73 2.76 -18.75 -1.22
N GLY A 74 2.31 -17.84 -2.09
CA GLY A 74 2.12 -16.43 -1.76
C GLY A 74 1.17 -16.23 -0.58
N TYR A 75 0.01 -16.90 -0.58
CA TYR A 75 -0.94 -16.82 0.54
C TYR A 75 -0.36 -17.36 1.85
N ARG A 76 0.41 -18.45 1.79
CA ARG A 76 1.12 -19.00 2.96
C ARG A 76 2.09 -17.97 3.54
N GLN A 77 2.94 -17.37 2.71
CA GLN A 77 3.91 -16.36 3.14
C GLN A 77 3.24 -15.10 3.71
N LEU A 78 2.11 -14.68 3.14
CA LEU A 78 1.36 -13.55 3.70
C LEU A 78 0.81 -13.89 5.08
N GLY A 79 0.24 -15.08 5.27
CA GLY A 79 -0.20 -15.56 6.58
C GLY A 79 0.92 -15.52 7.62
N GLU A 80 2.09 -16.02 7.28
CA GLU A 80 3.26 -15.99 8.16
C GLU A 80 3.68 -14.55 8.51
N LYS A 81 3.73 -13.64 7.53
CA LYS A 81 4.08 -12.24 7.76
C LYS A 81 3.04 -11.50 8.61
N LEU A 82 1.76 -11.78 8.43
CA LEU A 82 0.69 -11.10 9.16
C LEU A 82 0.61 -11.54 10.63
N TYR A 83 0.82 -12.83 10.92
CA TYR A 83 0.68 -13.35 12.29
C TYR A 83 1.98 -13.52 13.04
N GLY A 84 3.14 -13.48 12.37
CA GLY A 84 4.42 -13.81 13.00
C GLY A 84 4.54 -15.28 13.45
N VAL A 85 3.52 -16.10 13.19
CA VAL A 85 3.55 -17.54 13.44
C VAL A 85 4.22 -18.18 12.25
N LYS A 86 5.44 -18.69 12.43
CA LYS A 86 5.93 -19.76 11.56
C LYS A 86 4.90 -20.85 11.64
N ILE A 87 4.12 -21.07 10.58
CA ILE A 87 3.29 -22.26 10.48
C ILE A 87 4.28 -23.42 10.45
N ASN A 88 4.53 -24.02 11.62
CA ASN A 88 5.43 -25.15 11.73
C ASN A 88 4.92 -26.20 10.76
N SER A 89 5.80 -26.74 9.93
CA SER A 89 5.47 -27.66 8.83
C SER A 89 4.73 -28.94 9.25
N SER A 90 4.57 -29.18 10.55
CA SER A 90 3.81 -30.28 11.14
C SER A 90 2.36 -29.94 11.56
N GLU A 91 1.99 -28.65 11.67
CA GLU A 91 0.63 -28.21 12.01
C GLU A 91 -0.11 -27.70 10.77
N THR A 92 -1.34 -28.16 10.56
CA THR A 92 -2.17 -27.64 9.47
C THR A 92 -2.91 -26.37 9.91
N VAL A 93 -3.27 -25.50 8.94
CA VAL A 93 -4.08 -24.29 9.20
C VAL A 93 -5.40 -24.65 9.92
N LYS A 94 -5.97 -25.81 9.62
CA LYS A 94 -7.20 -26.31 10.27
C LYS A 94 -6.97 -26.57 11.76
N ASP A 95 -5.86 -27.22 12.12
CA ASP A 95 -5.55 -27.54 13.52
C ASP A 95 -5.18 -26.28 14.31
N ALA A 96 -4.51 -25.33 13.67
CA ALA A 96 -4.20 -24.03 14.27
C ALA A 96 -5.47 -23.20 14.47
N ALA A 97 -6.39 -23.21 13.49
CA ALA A 97 -7.70 -22.54 13.57
C ALA A 97 -8.60 -23.09 14.70
N LEU A 98 -8.46 -24.37 15.05
CA LEU A 98 -9.17 -24.96 16.20
C LEU A 98 -8.63 -24.43 17.55
N LYS A 99 -7.38 -24.00 17.60
CA LYS A 99 -6.73 -23.48 18.80
C LYS A 99 -6.87 -21.96 18.94
N ASP A 100 -6.84 -21.23 17.82
CA ASP A 100 -7.00 -19.78 17.79
C ASP A 100 -7.90 -19.33 16.62
N SER A 101 -9.05 -18.77 16.97
CA SER A 101 -9.99 -18.19 16.00
C SER A 101 -9.42 -17.00 15.25
N ARG A 102 -8.36 -16.35 15.77
CA ARG A 102 -7.66 -15.27 15.07
C ARG A 102 -7.19 -15.74 13.71
N ILE A 103 -6.55 -16.91 13.63
CA ILE A 103 -6.01 -17.51 12.41
C ILE A 103 -7.06 -17.52 11.29
N VAL A 104 -8.30 -17.91 11.62
CA VAL A 104 -9.43 -17.91 10.68
C VAL A 104 -9.77 -16.50 10.20
N ALA A 105 -9.85 -15.53 11.12
CA ALA A 105 -10.23 -14.16 10.81
C ALA A 105 -9.27 -13.51 9.80
N SER A 106 -7.97 -13.66 9.98
CA SER A 106 -7.02 -13.04 9.05
C SER A 106 -6.60 -13.92 7.86
N VAL A 107 -6.82 -15.24 7.87
CA VAL A 107 -6.89 -16.00 6.60
C VAL A 107 -8.04 -15.48 5.72
N ASN A 108 -9.20 -15.20 6.32
CA ASN A 108 -10.30 -14.59 5.58
C ASN A 108 -9.99 -13.17 5.12
N ALA A 109 -9.19 -12.40 5.87
CA ALA A 109 -8.72 -11.08 5.45
C ALA A 109 -7.74 -11.19 4.26
N LEU A 110 -6.81 -12.15 4.29
CA LEU A 110 -5.85 -12.41 3.21
C LEU A 110 -6.54 -12.67 1.87
N VAL A 111 -7.55 -13.52 1.86
CA VAL A 111 -8.22 -13.93 0.62
C VAL A 111 -9.02 -12.78 -0.01
N LYS A 112 -9.49 -11.82 0.79
CA LYS A 112 -10.31 -10.71 0.28
C LYS A 112 -9.51 -9.53 -0.25
N ASP A 113 -8.35 -9.26 0.33
CA ASP A 113 -7.63 -8.00 0.07
C ASP A 113 -6.25 -8.21 -0.60
N ALA A 114 -5.80 -9.46 -0.82
CA ALA A 114 -4.55 -9.72 -1.53
C ALA A 114 -4.72 -9.60 -3.05
N ALA A 115 -3.88 -8.76 -3.67
CA ALA A 115 -3.78 -8.58 -5.10
C ALA A 115 -2.46 -9.14 -5.64
N ILE A 116 -2.52 -9.83 -6.79
CA ILE A 116 -1.32 -10.21 -7.53
C ILE A 116 -0.92 -9.00 -8.39
N THR A 117 0.21 -8.39 -8.07
CA THR A 117 0.69 -7.17 -8.75
C THR A 117 1.59 -7.49 -9.94
N ASP A 118 2.28 -8.63 -9.90
CA ASP A 118 3.18 -9.08 -10.95
C ASP A 118 3.25 -10.60 -11.03
N ALA A 119 3.53 -11.13 -12.22
CA ALA A 119 3.65 -12.56 -12.47
C ALA A 119 4.62 -12.83 -13.63
N THR A 120 5.61 -13.69 -13.39
CA THR A 120 6.60 -14.11 -14.39
C THR A 120 6.66 -15.63 -14.45
N PHE A 121 6.76 -16.19 -15.65
CA PHE A 121 7.06 -17.60 -15.86
C PHE A 121 8.36 -17.73 -16.65
N LYS A 122 9.36 -18.38 -16.06
CA LYS A 122 10.68 -18.58 -16.67
C LYS A 122 11.27 -19.92 -16.25
N ASP A 123 11.81 -20.67 -17.22
CA ASP A 123 12.53 -21.94 -16.99
C ASP A 123 11.74 -22.96 -16.12
N GLY A 124 10.41 -22.98 -16.25
CA GLY A 124 9.55 -23.86 -15.47
C GLY A 124 9.19 -23.33 -14.07
N LEU A 125 9.70 -22.18 -13.65
CA LEU A 125 9.33 -21.51 -12.42
C LEU A 125 8.29 -20.41 -12.71
N TYR A 126 7.18 -20.45 -11.98
CA TYR A 126 6.18 -19.40 -11.94
C TYR A 126 6.36 -18.61 -10.64
N SER A 127 6.70 -17.33 -10.76
CA SER A 127 6.90 -16.42 -9.64
C SER A 127 5.83 -15.34 -9.69
N ILE A 128 5.21 -15.05 -8.54
CA ILE A 128 4.23 -13.96 -8.42
C ILE A 128 4.67 -13.00 -7.33
N ARG A 129 4.38 -11.72 -7.53
CA ARG A 129 4.36 -10.74 -6.45
C ARG A 129 2.91 -10.54 -5.99
N MET A 130 2.68 -10.73 -4.71
CA MET A 130 1.40 -10.45 -4.08
C MET A 130 1.56 -9.34 -3.06
N GLU A 131 0.56 -8.46 -3.02
CA GLU A 131 0.47 -7.35 -2.09
C GLU A 131 -0.90 -7.35 -1.42
N ILE A 132 -0.92 -7.06 -0.12
CA ILE A 132 -2.14 -6.75 0.63
C ILE A 132 -1.94 -5.39 1.28
N SER A 133 -2.93 -4.51 1.16
CA SER A 133 -2.95 -3.22 1.85
C SER A 133 -4.12 -3.20 2.84
N MET A 134 -3.87 -2.62 4.02
CA MET A 134 -4.88 -2.57 5.07
C MET A 134 -4.73 -1.32 5.93
N SER A 135 -5.85 -0.69 6.29
CA SER A 135 -5.85 0.44 7.20
C SER A 135 -5.47 0.04 8.64
N ALA A 136 -4.84 0.96 9.38
CA ALA A 136 -4.39 0.74 10.75
C ALA A 136 -5.55 0.42 11.70
N ARG A 137 -6.73 1.01 11.47
CA ARG A 137 -7.95 0.67 12.23
C ARG A 137 -8.29 -0.82 12.07
N ARG A 138 -8.35 -1.31 10.83
CA ARG A 138 -8.66 -2.72 10.53
C ARG A 138 -7.56 -3.65 11.05
N TRP A 139 -6.31 -3.22 11.04
CA TRP A 139 -5.21 -3.93 11.70
C TRP A 139 -5.46 -4.08 13.20
N HIS A 140 -5.80 -3.00 13.88
CA HIS A 140 -6.05 -3.00 15.31
C HIS A 140 -7.24 -3.92 15.67
N GLU A 141 -8.32 -3.86 14.89
CA GLU A 141 -9.49 -4.74 15.06
C GLU A 141 -9.16 -6.23 14.92
N LEU A 142 -8.29 -6.61 13.97
CA LEU A 142 -7.96 -8.00 13.69
C LEU A 142 -6.87 -8.58 14.60
N PHE A 143 -5.96 -7.73 15.12
CA PHE A 143 -4.71 -8.18 15.72
C PHE A 143 -4.37 -7.57 17.09
N ALA A 144 -5.04 -6.52 17.55
CA ALA A 144 -4.73 -5.91 18.86
C ALA A 144 -5.72 -6.35 19.94
N TYR A 145 -5.22 -7.10 20.92
CA TYR A 145 -5.80 -7.34 22.25
C TYR A 145 -4.67 -7.62 23.25
#